data_AF-A0A2S9G6G2-F1
#
_entry.id   AF-A0A2S9G6G2-F1
#
_cell.length_a   1.000
_cell.length_b   1.000
_cell.length_c   1.000
_cell.angle_alpha   90.00
_cell.angle_beta   90.00
_cell.angle_gamma   90.00
#
_symmetry.space_group_name_H-M   'P 1'
#
loop_
_entity.id
_entity.type
_entity.pdbx_description
1 polymer ?
#
loop_
_entity_poly.entity_id
_entity_poly.type
_entity_poly.pdbx_seq_one_letter_code
_entity_poly.pdbx_strand_id
1 'polypeptide(L)'
;AVTGGTTVLSDRIVVKITQKPGESFIDRMIALVEGADRQKTPNEIALNILLASLTIIFVFAVATLQPLAIYSKMNNPGVPDSLA
;
A
#
# COMPACT_ATOMS: atom_id res chain seq x y z
N ALA A 1 -10.72 36.50 -11.47
CA ALA A 1 -10.64 35.17 -12.12
C ALA A 1 -11.53 34.21 -11.34
N VAL A 2 -12.29 33.35 -12.01
CA VAL A 2 -13.16 32.32 -11.40
C VAL A 2 -12.71 30.94 -11.89
N THR A 3 -12.72 29.96 -11.00
CA THR A 3 -12.31 28.58 -11.32
C THR A 3 -13.56 27.72 -11.44
N GLY A 4 -13.73 27.05 -12.58
CA GLY A 4 -14.80 26.06 -12.76
C GLY A 4 -14.73 24.95 -11.71
N GLY A 5 -15.88 24.53 -11.19
CA GLY A 5 -15.96 23.56 -10.08
C GLY A 5 -16.06 24.18 -8.69
N THR A 6 -16.11 25.51 -8.58
CA THR A 6 -16.37 26.21 -7.31
C THR A 6 -17.84 26.60 -7.18
N THR A 7 -18.36 26.64 -5.94
CA THR A 7 -19.75 26.99 -5.65
C THR A 7 -19.86 28.45 -5.24
N VAL A 8 -20.89 29.14 -5.76
CA VAL A 8 -21.22 30.52 -5.38
C VAL A 8 -22.10 30.48 -4.13
N LEU A 9 -21.65 31.12 -3.04
CA LEU A 9 -22.33 31.06 -1.75
C LEU A 9 -23.45 32.09 -1.60
N SER A 10 -23.33 33.23 -2.27
CA SER A 10 -24.29 34.33 -2.18
C SER A 10 -24.43 35.06 -3.52
N ASP A 11 -25.61 35.64 -3.75
CA ASP A 11 -25.97 36.41 -4.95
C ASP A 11 -25.81 35.62 -6.26
N ARG A 12 -25.57 36.34 -7.37
CA ARG A 12 -25.36 35.76 -8.71
C ARG A 12 -24.17 36.42 -9.39
N ILE A 13 -23.42 35.63 -10.14
CA ILE A 13 -22.30 36.11 -10.95
C ILE A 13 -22.53 35.74 -12.42
N VAL A 14 -22.17 36.64 -13.34
CA VAL A 14 -22.17 36.37 -14.78
C VAL A 14 -20.73 36.29 -15.23
N VAL A 15 -20.35 35.17 -15.84
CA VAL A 15 -18.96 34.88 -16.18
C VAL A 15 -18.86 34.45 -17.64
N LYS A 16 -17.81 34.92 -18.32
CA LYS A 16 -17.47 34.49 -19.68
C LYS A 16 -16.53 33.29 -19.58
N ILE A 17 -16.88 32.19 -20.24
CA ILE A 17 -16.01 31.02 -20.33
C ILE A 17 -14.81 31.38 -21.21
N THR A 18 -13.60 31.30 -20.63
CA THR A 18 -12.34 31.63 -21.32
C THR A 18 -11.57 30.40 -21.79
N GLN A 19 -11.74 29.25 -21.14
CA GLN A 19 -11.08 27.99 -21.52
C GLN A 19 -11.89 27.23 -22.57
N LYS A 20 -11.18 26.47 -23.42
CA LYS A 20 -11.79 25.53 -24.35
C LYS A 20 -12.31 24.29 -23.60
N PRO A 21 -13.31 23.56 -24.15
CA PRO A 21 -13.71 22.26 -23.62
C PRO A 21 -12.51 21.32 -23.52
N GLY A 22 -12.33 20.64 -22.38
CA GLY A 22 -11.19 19.75 -22.10
C GLY A 22 -9.95 20.44 -21.53
N GLU A 23 -9.91 21.78 -21.48
CA GLU A 23 -8.80 22.54 -20.88
C GLU A 23 -9.18 23.18 -19.53
N SER A 24 -10.31 22.79 -18.94
CA SER A 24 -10.74 23.31 -17.65
C SER A 24 -9.83 22.84 -16.51
N PHE A 25 -9.90 23.52 -15.36
CA PHE A 25 -9.13 23.12 -14.18
C PHE A 25 -9.47 21.69 -13.72
N ILE A 26 -10.76 21.32 -13.79
CA ILE A 26 -11.23 19.98 -13.45
C ILE A 26 -10.72 18.95 -14.47
N ASP A 27 -10.75 19.26 -15.77
CA ASP A 27 -10.21 18.35 -16.81
C ASP A 27 -8.71 18.09 -16.60
N ARG A 28 -7.95 19.11 -16.17
CA ARG A 28 -6.54 18.94 -15.81
C ARG A 28 -6.35 18.04 -14.59
N MET A 29 -7.20 18.18 -13.56
CA MET A 29 -7.16 17.28 -12.40
C MET A 29 -7.52 15.84 -12.80
N ILE A 30 -8.51 15.66 -13.67
CA ILE A 30 -8.88 14.34 -14.21
C ILE A 30 -7.71 13.73 -14.96
N ALA A 31 -7.08 14.46 -15.87
CA ALA A 31 -5.93 13.99 -16.63
C ALA A 31 -4.74 13.63 -15.72
N LEU A 32 -4.52 14.36 -14.62
CA LEU A 32 -3.49 14.03 -13.63
C LEU A 32 -3.81 12.74 -12.88
N VAL A 33 -5.08 12.47 -12.58
CA VAL A 33 -5.51 11.28 -11.85
C VAL A 33 -5.59 10.05 -12.76
N GLU A 34 -6.12 10.20 -13.97
CA GLU A 34 -6.21 9.13 -14.97
C GLU A 34 -4.84 8.78 -15.58
N GLY A 35 -3.97 9.77 -15.74
CA GLY A 35 -2.59 9.58 -16.20
C GLY A 35 -1.62 9.14 -15.10
N ALA A 36 -2.02 9.17 -13.82
CA ALA A 36 -1.23 8.64 -12.73
C ALA A 36 -1.27 7.11 -12.77
N ASP A 37 -0.35 6.53 -13.55
CA ASP A 37 -0.12 5.09 -13.53
C ASP A 37 0.24 4.65 -12.11
N ARG A 38 -0.57 3.74 -11.54
CA ARG A 38 -0.42 3.25 -10.16
C ARG A 38 0.68 2.21 -10.07
N GLN A 39 1.87 2.60 -10.49
CA GLN A 39 3.06 1.80 -10.26
C GLN A 39 3.43 1.88 -8.79
N LYS A 40 3.87 0.74 -8.23
CA LYS A 40 4.42 0.71 -6.88
C LYS A 40 5.54 1.74 -6.80
N THR A 41 5.46 2.64 -5.82
CA THR A 41 6.52 3.61 -5.62
C THR A 41 7.84 2.90 -5.31
N PRO A 42 9.01 3.46 -5.63
CA PRO A 42 10.29 2.81 -5.34
C PRO A 42 10.42 2.39 -3.86
N ASN A 43 9.84 3.18 -2.96
CA ASN A 43 9.79 2.88 -1.53
C ASN A 43 8.94 1.63 -1.22
N GLU A 44 7.79 1.45 -1.87
CA GLU A 44 6.95 0.25 -1.74
C GLU A 44 7.62 -1.00 -2.30
N ILE A 45 8.40 -0.86 -3.37
CA ILE A 45 9.18 -1.97 -3.93
C ILE A 45 10.26 -2.39 -2.94
N ALA A 46 11.03 -1.44 -2.41
CA ALA A 46 12.06 -1.70 -1.41
C ALA A 46 11.50 -2.38 -0.15
N LEU A 47 10.39 -1.87 0.38
CA LEU A 47 9.72 -2.45 1.54
C LEU A 47 9.23 -3.87 1.27
N ASN A 48 8.63 -4.14 0.11
CA ASN A 48 8.19 -5.49 -0.24
C ASN A 48 9.36 -6.49 -0.29
N ILE A 49 10.51 -6.09 -0.84
CA ILE A 49 11.71 -6.95 -0.89
C ILE A 49 12.22 -7.23 0.52
N LEU A 50 12.26 -6.22 1.39
CA LEU A 50 12.64 -6.38 2.79
C LEU A 50 11.72 -7.37 3.52
N LEU A 51 10.40 -7.19 3.40
CA LEU A 51 9.43 -8.05 4.06
C LEU A 51 9.46 -9.48 3.51
N ALA A 52 9.60 -9.65 2.19
CA ALA A 52 9.72 -10.96 1.57
C ALA A 52 10.97 -11.71 2.05
N SER A 53 12.12 -11.03 2.10
CA SER A 53 13.36 -11.64 2.58
C SER A 53 13.29 -12.04 4.06
N LEU A 54 12.74 -11.17 4.92
CA LEU A 54 12.53 -11.48 6.33
C LEU A 54 11.58 -12.67 6.54
N THR A 55 10.51 -12.74 5.74
CA THR A 55 9.55 -13.86 5.79
C THR A 55 10.23 -15.18 5.44
N ILE A 56 11.05 -15.21 4.39
CA ILE A 56 11.79 -16.41 3.99
C ILE A 56 12.73 -16.86 5.13
N ILE A 57 13.48 -15.93 5.72
CA ILE A 57 14.37 -16.23 6.85
C ILE A 57 13.58 -16.82 8.03
N PHE A 58 12.45 -16.22 8.39
CA PHE A 58 11.61 -16.70 9.48
C PHE A 58 11.04 -18.09 9.22
N VAL A 59 10.61 -18.38 7.98
CA VAL A 59 10.11 -19.70 7.61
C VAL A 59 11.19 -20.76 7.82
N PHE A 60 12.43 -20.53 7.38
CA PHE A 60 13.53 -21.46 7.62
C PHE A 60 13.88 -21.59 9.10
N ALA A 61 13.93 -20.47 9.82
CA ALA A 61 14.20 -20.49 11.25
C ALA A 61 13.17 -21.34 12.01
N VAL A 62 11.87 -21.12 11.80
CA VAL A 62 10.82 -21.86 12.51
C VAL A 62 10.73 -23.31 12.04
N ALA A 63 10.90 -23.58 10.75
CA ALA A 63 10.89 -24.95 10.22
C ALA A 63 12.01 -25.82 10.83
N THR A 64 13.17 -25.22 11.15
CA THR A 64 14.28 -25.94 11.79
C THR A 64 14.11 -26.13 13.29
N LEU A 65 13.23 -25.38 13.97
CA LEU A 65 12.96 -25.56 15.40
C LEU A 65 12.22 -26.88 15.70
N GLN A 66 11.34 -27.34 14.80
CA GLN A 66 10.57 -28.58 15.02
C GLN A 66 11.45 -29.84 15.20
N PRO A 67 12.39 -30.17 14.30
CA PRO A 67 13.28 -31.32 14.49
C PRO A 67 14.20 -31.17 15.70
N LEU A 68 14.66 -29.95 16.01
CA LEU A 68 15.46 -29.66 17.20
C LEU A 68 14.65 -29.91 18.49
N ALA A 69 13.38 -29.53 18.51
CA ALA A 69 12.48 -29.79 19.62
C ALA A 69 12.26 -31.30 19.83
N ILE A 70 12.09 -32.06 18.73
CA ILE A 70 11.97 -33.54 18.78
C ILE A 70 13.25 -34.17 19.36
N TYR A 71 14.43 -33.74 18.87
CA TYR A 71 15.71 -34.22 19.37
C TYR A 71 15.91 -33.90 20.87
N SER A 72 15.59 -32.67 21.29
CA SER A 72 15.67 -32.25 22.69
C SER A 72 14.73 -33.05 23.58
N LYS A 73 13.50 -33.34 23.13
CA LYS A 73 12.54 -34.18 23.85
C LYS A 73 13.05 -35.61 24.04
N MET A 74 13.66 -36.19 23.00
CA MET A 74 14.22 -37.55 23.08
C MET A 74 15.32 -37.67 24.16
N ASN A 75 16.09 -36.60 24.37
CA ASN A 75 17.14 -36.56 25.40
C ASN A 75 16.65 -36.13 26.80
N ASN A 76 15.38 -35.68 26.94
CA ASN A 76 14.81 -35.29 28.23
C ASN A 76 13.33 -35.74 28.35
N PRO A 77 13.07 -37.00 28.74
CA PRO A 77 11.73 -37.60 28.73
C PRO A 77 10.75 -37.06 29.80
N GLY A 78 11.15 -36.09 30.62
CA GLY A 78 10.33 -35.50 31.70
C GLY A 78 9.42 -34.33 31.28
N VAL A 79 9.37 -33.96 30.00
CA VAL A 79 8.57 -32.83 29.50
C VAL A 79 7.21 -33.32 28.99
N PRO A 80 6.07 -32.89 29.56
CA PRO A 80 4.73 -33.27 29.10
C PRO A 80 4.46 -32.78 27.67
N ASP A 81 3.67 -33.55 26.92
CA ASP A 81 3.20 -33.12 25.60
C ASP A 81 2.26 -31.90 25.74
N SER A 82 2.78 -30.73 25.40
CA SER A 82 1.95 -29.55 25.17
C SER A 82 1.31 -29.70 23.80
N LEU A 83 -0.03 -29.80 23.77
CA LEU A 83 -0.81 -29.73 22.55
C LEU A 83 -0.65 -28.34 21.94
N ALA A 84 0.18 -28.25 20.90
CA ALA A 84 0.14 -27.14 19.94
C ALA A 84 -0.90 -27.46 18.87
#